data_AF-K1PFZ2-F1
#
_entry.id   AF-K1PFZ2-F1
#
_cell.length_a   1.000
_cell.length_b   1.000
_cell.length_c   1.000
_cell.angle_alpha   90.00
_cell.angle_beta   90.00
_cell.angle_gamma   90.00
#
_symmetry.space_group_name_H-M   'P 1'
#
loop_
_entity.id
_entity.type
_entity.pdbx_description
1 polymer ?
#
loop_
_entity_poly.entity_id
_entity_poly.type
_entity_poly.pdbx_seq_one_letter_code
_entity_poly.pdbx_strand_id
1 'polypeptide(L)'
;MIPQCRLCIRQYVSSHLLTPHVVSVCLTISGVRSIHLSGIDLTGDPAPRQVSDNELQVLQECLHRWRTEVEQDVKDMINLVLKFECSNSKSRNDAALQYILSIFLVRTGSTRTEKISKLEAMKNSMYSDETLKQYPYQLHAVLVHEGQAAAGHYWAYIYDSMNEKWLKFNDIAVTCTSWDDLVKESVGGYHNASAYCLMYVQQSNMEPCKLS
;
A
#
# COMPACT_ATOMS: atom_id res chain seq x y z
N MET A 1 -23.15 -17.26 12.88
CA MET A 1 -22.32 -17.89 11.83
C MET A 1 -20.82 -17.55 11.92
N ILE A 2 -20.41 -16.51 12.66
CA ILE A 2 -19.04 -16.22 13.13
C ILE A 2 -18.29 -17.38 13.88
N PRO A 3 -18.94 -18.38 14.53
CA PRO A 3 -18.21 -19.35 15.36
C PRO A 3 -17.33 -20.38 14.63
N GLN A 4 -17.68 -20.83 13.41
CA GLN A 4 -17.02 -21.99 12.81
C GLN A 4 -15.62 -21.68 12.24
N CYS A 5 -15.43 -20.57 11.52
CA CYS A 5 -14.08 -20.16 11.11
C CYS A 5 -13.20 -19.78 12.31
N ARG A 6 -13.77 -19.17 13.37
CA ARG A 6 -13.04 -18.95 14.62
C ARG A 6 -12.64 -20.25 15.30
N LEU A 7 -13.45 -21.31 15.24
CA LEU A 7 -13.15 -22.62 15.81
C LEU A 7 -12.12 -23.38 15.00
N CYS A 8 -12.22 -23.44 13.67
CA CYS A 8 -11.20 -24.07 12.81
C CYS A 8 -9.86 -23.35 12.90
N ILE A 9 -9.85 -22.01 12.83
CA ILE A 9 -8.64 -21.22 12.99
C ILE A 9 -8.11 -21.33 14.42
N ARG A 10 -8.96 -21.31 15.47
CA ARG A 10 -8.49 -21.56 16.84
C ARG A 10 -7.97 -22.97 17.05
N GLN A 11 -8.57 -24.01 16.47
CA GLN A 11 -8.06 -25.38 16.58
C GLN A 11 -6.74 -25.54 15.84
N TYR A 12 -6.61 -24.98 14.63
CA TYR A 12 -5.34 -24.96 13.90
C TYR A 12 -4.27 -24.16 14.64
N VAL A 13 -4.59 -22.94 15.10
CA VAL A 13 -3.70 -22.10 15.91
C VAL A 13 -3.33 -22.77 17.24
N SER A 14 -4.28 -23.41 17.92
CA SER A 14 -4.06 -24.06 19.21
C SER A 14 -3.28 -25.36 19.11
N SER A 15 -3.34 -26.05 17.97
CA SER A 15 -2.61 -27.31 17.77
C SER A 15 -1.24 -27.11 17.10
N HIS A 16 -1.04 -26.05 16.31
CA HIS A 16 0.17 -25.85 15.51
C HIS A 16 0.89 -24.50 15.72
N LEU A 17 0.25 -23.48 16.33
CA LEU A 17 0.79 -22.11 16.42
C LEU A 17 0.88 -21.53 17.84
N LEU A 18 0.63 -22.32 18.90
CA LEU A 18 0.88 -21.94 20.31
C LEU A 18 2.34 -22.17 20.74
N THR A 19 3.28 -22.09 19.81
CA THR A 19 4.70 -22.07 20.14
C THR A 19 5.16 -20.61 20.22
N PRO A 20 6.13 -20.25 21.09
CA PRO A 20 6.58 -18.87 21.31
C PRO A 20 7.26 -18.21 20.09
N HIS A 21 7.17 -18.82 18.91
CA HIS A 21 7.91 -18.48 17.70
C HIS A 21 7.03 -17.98 16.54
N VAL A 22 5.73 -17.81 16.79
CA VAL A 22 4.76 -17.29 15.83
C VAL A 22 4.57 -15.80 16.06
N VAL A 23 4.80 -15.00 15.03
CA VAL A 23 4.57 -13.55 15.04
C VAL A 23 3.31 -13.25 14.23
N SER A 24 2.35 -12.56 14.83
CA SER A 24 1.09 -12.16 14.18
C SER A 24 1.06 -10.65 13.98
N VAL A 25 0.80 -10.22 12.75
CA VAL A 25 0.58 -8.80 12.40
C VAL A 25 -0.90 -8.62 12.08
N CYS A 26 -1.63 -7.96 12.99
CA CYS A 26 -3.02 -7.60 12.76
C CYS A 26 -3.11 -6.23 12.09
N LEU A 27 -3.69 -6.19 10.90
CA LEU A 27 -4.03 -4.96 10.19
C LEU A 27 -5.43 -4.54 10.65
N THR A 28 -5.59 -3.29 11.08
CA THR A 28 -6.92 -2.81 11.43
C THR A 28 -7.80 -2.85 10.19
N ILE A 29 -9.00 -3.44 10.30
CA ILE A 29 -10.09 -3.27 9.32
C ILE A 29 -10.62 -1.83 9.50
N SER A 30 -9.74 -0.85 9.33
CA SER A 30 -10.11 0.53 9.13
C SER A 30 -10.55 0.58 7.69
N GLY A 31 -11.86 0.36 7.47
CA GLY A 31 -12.46 0.52 6.16
C GLY A 31 -11.96 1.82 5.54
N VAL A 32 -11.52 1.74 4.29
CA VAL A 32 -11.31 2.92 3.46
C VAL A 32 -12.67 3.60 3.33
N ARG A 33 -13.02 4.45 4.29
CA ARG A 33 -14.05 5.46 4.09
C ARG A 33 -13.36 6.62 3.39
N SER A 34 -13.54 6.72 2.08
CA SER A 34 -13.82 8.03 1.53
C SER A 34 -15.15 8.46 2.15
N ILE A 35 -15.09 9.28 3.19
CA ILE A 35 -16.29 9.84 3.80
C ILE A 35 -16.79 10.91 2.82
N HIS A 36 -17.75 10.57 1.98
CA HIS A 36 -18.61 11.59 1.39
C HIS A 36 -19.55 12.04 2.50
N LEU A 37 -19.18 13.11 3.21
CA LEU A 37 -20.03 13.77 4.19
C LEU A 37 -21.08 14.61 3.45
N SER A 38 -22.18 14.00 3.05
CA SER A 38 -23.42 14.73 2.81
C SER A 38 -24.21 14.78 4.13
N GLY A 39 -24.09 15.91 4.83
CA GLY A 39 -25.10 16.42 5.77
C GLY A 39 -25.19 15.77 7.15
N ILE A 40 -24.27 16.14 8.06
CA ILE A 40 -24.55 16.23 9.50
C ILE A 40 -24.00 17.59 9.96
N ASP A 41 -24.91 18.51 10.27
CA ASP A 41 -24.60 19.80 10.87
C ASP A 41 -24.33 19.58 12.38
N LEU A 42 -23.05 19.47 12.72
CA LEU A 42 -22.53 19.60 14.07
C LEU A 42 -21.46 20.70 14.02
N THR A 43 -21.75 21.83 14.63
CA THR A 43 -20.82 22.96 14.73
C THR A 43 -19.55 22.53 15.44
N GLY A 44 -18.46 22.40 14.67
CA GLY A 44 -17.17 22.01 15.19
C GLY A 44 -16.24 21.52 14.10
N ASP A 45 -16.01 22.35 13.07
CA ASP A 45 -14.89 22.13 12.17
C ASP A 45 -13.60 21.93 12.99
N PRO A 46 -12.69 21.04 12.57
CA PRO A 46 -11.42 20.85 13.24
C PRO A 46 -10.62 22.16 13.18
N ALA A 47 -10.78 22.98 14.21
CA ALA A 47 -10.13 24.26 14.36
C ALA A 47 -8.98 24.17 15.38
N PRO A 48 -7.85 24.85 15.13
CA PRO A 48 -6.80 25.00 16.13
C PRO A 48 -7.36 25.54 17.44
N ARG A 49 -6.98 24.93 18.58
CA ARG A 49 -7.52 25.33 19.89
C ARG A 49 -7.10 26.73 20.31
N GLN A 50 -5.91 27.18 19.89
CA GLN A 50 -5.32 28.49 20.15
C GLN A 50 -4.36 28.84 19.00
N VAL A 51 -4.53 30.02 18.39
CA VAL A 51 -3.60 30.65 17.44
C VAL A 51 -3.63 32.14 17.74
N SER A 52 -2.48 32.79 17.88
CA SER A 52 -2.43 34.26 18.04
C SER A 52 -2.70 34.97 16.72
N ASP A 53 -3.21 36.21 16.77
CA ASP A 53 -3.49 36.99 15.55
C ASP A 53 -2.24 37.16 14.65
N ASN A 54 -1.06 37.27 15.26
CA ASN A 54 0.22 37.35 14.55
C ASN A 54 0.58 36.03 13.84
N GLU A 55 0.40 34.89 14.51
CA GLU A 55 0.63 33.57 13.89
C GLU A 55 -0.37 33.30 12.76
N LEU A 56 -1.63 33.70 12.96
CA LEU A 56 -2.67 33.57 11.96
C LEU A 56 -2.34 34.41 10.72
N GLN A 57 -1.86 35.65 10.91
CA GLN A 57 -1.45 36.52 9.81
C GLN A 57 -0.30 35.91 9.00
N VAL A 58 0.75 35.43 9.67
CA VAL A 58 1.89 34.79 9.00
C VAL A 58 1.45 33.54 8.21
N LEU A 59 0.59 32.71 8.81
CA LEU A 59 0.07 31.51 8.13
C LEU A 59 -0.81 31.87 6.93
N GLN A 60 -1.66 32.88 7.05
CA GLN A 60 -2.51 33.35 5.96
C GLN A 60 -1.67 33.90 4.79
N GLU A 61 -0.66 34.71 5.07
CA GLU A 61 0.24 35.25 4.04
C GLU A 61 1.05 34.14 3.36
N CYS A 62 1.58 33.18 4.14
CA CYS A 62 2.33 32.05 3.60
C CYS A 62 1.47 31.14 2.71
N LEU A 63 0.28 30.77 3.20
CA LEU A 63 -0.65 29.90 2.48
C LEU A 63 -1.24 30.60 1.25
N HIS A 64 -1.50 31.90 1.33
CA HIS A 64 -1.94 32.68 0.18
C HIS A 64 -0.87 32.70 -0.90
N ARG A 65 0.40 32.97 -0.52
CA ARG A 65 1.53 32.94 -1.45
C ARG A 65 1.69 31.58 -2.11
N TRP A 66 1.70 30.51 -1.32
CA TRP A 66 1.82 29.15 -1.86
C TRP A 66 0.65 28.76 -2.75
N ARG A 67 -0.57 29.18 -2.42
CA ARG A 67 -1.73 28.99 -3.30
C ARG A 67 -1.50 29.68 -4.64
N THR A 68 -1.06 30.93 -4.64
CA THR A 68 -0.78 31.67 -5.88
C THR A 68 0.34 31.02 -6.69
N GLU A 69 1.39 30.53 -6.04
CA GLU A 69 2.50 29.82 -6.69
C GLU A 69 2.02 28.53 -7.36
N VAL A 70 1.27 27.68 -6.64
CA VAL A 70 0.71 26.44 -7.20
C VAL A 70 -0.28 26.72 -8.33
N GLU A 71 -1.16 27.71 -8.17
CA GLU A 71 -2.10 28.11 -9.21
C GLU A 71 -1.38 28.64 -10.46
N GLN A 72 -0.29 29.36 -10.28
CA GLN A 72 0.53 29.86 -11.39
C GLN A 72 1.27 28.71 -12.09
N ASP A 73 1.85 27.77 -11.35
CA ASP A 73 2.52 26.58 -11.90
C ASP A 73 1.55 25.71 -12.71
N VAL A 74 0.31 25.55 -12.23
CA VAL A 74 -0.75 24.83 -12.96
C VAL A 74 -1.14 25.58 -14.23
N LYS A 75 -1.32 26.91 -14.15
CA LYS A 75 -1.61 27.74 -15.34
C LYS A 75 -0.48 27.67 -16.36
N ASP A 76 0.77 27.68 -15.92
CA ASP A 76 1.93 27.59 -16.79
C ASP A 76 2.02 26.21 -17.44
N MET A 77 1.74 25.12 -16.71
CA MET A 77 1.59 23.80 -17.32
C MET A 77 0.47 23.75 -18.36
N ILE A 78 -0.72 24.28 -18.05
CA ILE A 78 -1.85 24.31 -18.99
C ILE A 78 -1.48 25.13 -20.24
N ASN A 79 -0.85 26.28 -20.06
CA ASN A 79 -0.39 27.12 -21.17
C ASN A 79 0.67 26.43 -22.03
N LEU A 80 1.56 25.62 -21.44
CA LEU A 80 2.53 24.82 -22.16
C LEU A 80 1.85 23.70 -22.97
N VAL A 81 0.83 23.04 -22.41
CA VAL A 81 0.02 22.04 -23.12
C VAL A 81 -0.75 22.69 -24.29
N LEU A 82 -1.42 23.82 -24.05
CA LEU A 82 -2.15 24.56 -25.09
C LEU A 82 -1.21 25.11 -26.18
N LYS A 83 -0.01 25.56 -25.81
CA LYS A 83 1.02 25.96 -26.78
C LYS A 83 1.50 24.76 -27.61
N PHE A 84 1.65 23.60 -26.99
CA PHE A 84 2.00 22.37 -27.69
C PHE A 84 0.93 21.97 -28.71
N GLU A 85 -0.36 22.08 -28.36
CA GLU A 85 -1.48 21.84 -29.27
C GLU A 85 -1.56 22.89 -30.40
N CYS A 86 -1.32 24.17 -30.09
CA CYS A 86 -1.31 25.26 -31.07
C CYS A 86 -0.12 25.17 -32.05
N SER A 87 1.06 24.80 -31.57
CA SER A 87 2.26 24.57 -32.38
C SER A 87 2.11 23.39 -33.35
N ASN A 88 1.24 22.42 -33.04
CA ASN A 88 0.91 21.32 -33.95
C ASN A 88 0.07 21.78 -35.17
N SER A 89 -0.48 23.00 -35.13
CA SER A 89 -1.25 23.60 -36.25
C SER A 89 -0.43 24.54 -37.16
N LYS A 90 0.81 24.92 -36.79
CA LYS A 90 1.63 25.88 -37.56
C LYS A 90 3.07 25.40 -37.77
N SER A 91 3.21 24.66 -38.86
CA SER A 91 4.42 24.24 -39.56
C SER A 91 5.56 25.27 -39.62
N ARG A 92 6.80 24.74 -39.65
CA ARG A 92 7.97 25.18 -40.47
C ARG A 92 9.27 25.75 -39.85
N ASN A 93 9.57 25.56 -38.55
CA ASN A 93 10.93 25.70 -37.97
C ASN A 93 11.29 24.59 -36.94
N ASP A 94 10.70 23.41 -37.12
CA ASP A 94 10.55 22.40 -36.05
C ASP A 94 11.83 21.60 -35.74
N ALA A 95 12.74 21.37 -36.68
CA ALA A 95 13.88 20.47 -36.43
C ALA A 95 14.86 20.98 -35.34
N ALA A 96 15.15 22.29 -35.32
CA ALA A 96 16.07 22.88 -34.33
C ALA A 96 15.42 22.97 -32.95
N LEU A 97 14.12 23.28 -32.88
CA LEU A 97 13.37 23.31 -31.63
C LEU A 97 13.13 21.90 -31.08
N GLN A 98 12.86 20.90 -31.93
CA GLN A 98 12.78 19.49 -31.53
C GLN A 98 14.12 18.97 -31.01
N TYR A 99 15.24 19.38 -31.63
CA TYR A 99 16.57 19.02 -31.14
C TYR A 99 16.90 19.67 -29.79
N ILE A 100 16.62 20.97 -29.62
CA ILE A 100 16.83 21.65 -28.34
C ILE A 100 15.87 21.12 -27.26
N LEU A 101 14.62 20.84 -27.61
CA LEU A 101 13.61 20.26 -26.72
C LEU A 101 13.98 18.83 -26.33
N SER A 102 14.48 17.99 -27.25
CA SER A 102 14.98 16.65 -26.92
C SER A 102 16.22 16.70 -26.02
N ILE A 103 17.16 17.61 -26.26
CA ILE A 103 18.30 17.82 -25.33
C ILE A 103 17.80 18.26 -23.94
N PHE A 104 16.85 19.18 -23.88
CA PHE A 104 16.30 19.69 -22.62
C PHE A 104 15.48 18.62 -21.87
N LEU A 105 14.64 17.85 -22.56
CA LEU A 105 13.85 16.74 -22.00
C LEU A 105 14.77 15.60 -21.53
N VAL A 106 15.80 15.25 -22.32
CA VAL A 106 16.80 14.27 -21.89
C VAL A 106 17.55 14.79 -20.67
N ARG A 107 17.99 16.05 -20.63
CA ARG A 107 18.83 16.55 -19.52
C ARG A 107 18.05 16.83 -18.24
N THR A 108 16.82 17.33 -18.32
CA THR A 108 15.95 17.61 -17.15
C THR A 108 15.11 16.41 -16.70
N GLY A 109 14.81 15.48 -17.62
CA GLY A 109 14.19 14.19 -17.33
C GLY A 109 15.20 13.19 -16.75
N SER A 110 16.36 13.02 -17.39
CA SER A 110 17.39 12.06 -16.95
C SER A 110 17.88 12.38 -15.54
N THR A 111 18.20 13.64 -15.22
CA THR A 111 18.75 13.99 -13.90
C THR A 111 17.73 13.83 -12.75
N ARG A 112 16.43 14.04 -12.99
CA ARG A 112 15.38 13.80 -11.99
C ARG A 112 15.10 12.32 -11.82
N THR A 113 14.94 11.60 -12.93
CA THR A 113 14.71 10.15 -12.91
C THR A 113 15.90 9.40 -12.31
N GLU A 114 17.13 9.83 -12.58
CA GLU A 114 18.34 9.28 -11.94
C GLU A 114 18.36 9.52 -10.44
N LYS A 115 17.97 10.72 -9.97
CA LYS A 115 17.91 11.01 -8.53
C LYS A 115 16.83 10.17 -7.84
N ILE A 116 15.66 10.03 -8.45
CA ILE A 116 14.56 9.18 -7.94
C ILE A 116 15.04 7.73 -7.90
N SER A 117 15.62 7.22 -8.99
CA SER A 117 16.15 5.86 -9.06
C SER A 117 17.24 5.62 -8.01
N LYS A 118 18.15 6.59 -7.78
CA LYS A 118 19.17 6.50 -6.71
C LYS A 118 18.56 6.45 -5.32
N LEU A 119 17.54 7.27 -5.06
CA LEU A 119 16.83 7.26 -3.76
C LEU A 119 16.05 5.97 -3.57
N GLU A 120 15.41 5.44 -4.60
CA GLU A 120 14.72 4.15 -4.57
C GLU A 120 15.70 3.00 -4.32
N ALA A 121 16.85 3.00 -5.00
CA ALA A 121 17.91 2.02 -4.78
C ALA A 121 18.45 2.10 -3.35
N MET A 122 18.73 3.31 -2.85
CA MET A 122 19.20 3.53 -1.49
C MET A 122 18.17 3.04 -0.45
N LYS A 123 16.90 3.40 -0.61
CA LYS A 123 15.79 2.94 0.22
C LYS A 123 15.70 1.41 0.25
N ASN A 124 15.77 0.77 -0.92
CA ASN A 124 15.69 -0.69 -1.03
C ASN A 124 16.94 -1.39 -0.46
N SER A 125 18.08 -0.69 -0.39
CA SER A 125 19.34 -1.23 0.16
C SER A 125 19.52 -1.01 1.67
N MET A 126 18.69 -0.19 2.30
CA MET A 126 18.87 0.24 3.70
C MET A 126 18.91 -0.93 4.70
N TYR A 127 18.15 -1.99 4.43
CA TYR A 127 18.08 -3.19 5.26
C TYR A 127 18.76 -4.41 4.61
N SER A 128 19.61 -4.20 3.60
CA SER A 128 20.30 -5.28 2.89
C SER A 128 21.54 -5.80 3.62
N ASP A 129 21.94 -5.15 4.72
CA ASP A 129 23.04 -5.60 5.58
C ASP A 129 22.74 -7.00 6.16
N GLU A 130 23.70 -7.92 6.04
CA GLU A 130 23.57 -9.30 6.52
C GLU A 130 23.36 -9.39 8.04
N THR A 131 23.85 -8.40 8.80
CA THR A 131 23.61 -8.31 10.25
C THR A 131 22.13 -8.09 10.58
N LEU A 132 21.34 -7.55 9.64
CA LEU A 132 19.91 -7.29 9.81
C LEU A 132 19.03 -8.46 9.30
N LYS A 133 19.63 -9.50 8.73
CA LYS A 133 18.93 -10.68 8.17
C LYS A 133 19.04 -11.94 9.03
N GLN A 134 19.53 -11.80 10.26
CA GLN A 134 19.83 -12.94 11.15
C GLN A 134 18.59 -13.77 11.55
N TYR A 135 17.40 -13.20 11.49
CA TYR A 135 16.16 -13.84 11.96
C TYR A 135 15.12 -13.89 10.84
N PRO A 136 15.24 -14.82 9.88
CA PRO A 136 14.25 -14.97 8.81
C PRO A 136 12.93 -15.54 9.33
N TYR A 137 11.84 -14.95 8.85
CA TYR A 137 10.47 -15.36 9.12
C TYR A 137 9.78 -15.72 7.82
N GLN A 138 9.14 -16.88 7.79
CA GLN A 138 8.35 -17.34 6.66
C GLN A 138 6.87 -17.08 6.92
N LEU A 139 6.18 -16.53 5.93
CA LEU A 139 4.74 -16.34 5.99
C LEU A 139 4.07 -17.72 5.99
N HIS A 140 3.28 -18.00 7.03
CA HIS A 140 2.65 -19.29 7.24
C HIS A 140 1.14 -19.25 6.99
N ALA A 141 0.48 -18.17 7.42
CA ALA A 141 -0.95 -18.00 7.18
C ALA A 141 -1.34 -16.55 6.95
N VAL A 142 -2.39 -16.37 6.14
CA VAL A 142 -3.00 -15.07 5.83
C VAL A 142 -4.50 -15.18 6.03
N LEU A 143 -5.07 -14.35 6.91
CA LEU A 143 -6.50 -14.32 7.16
C LEU A 143 -7.08 -13.12 6.41
N VAL A 144 -8.04 -13.41 5.55
CA VAL A 144 -8.66 -12.44 4.65
C VAL A 144 -10.10 -12.22 5.07
N HIS A 145 -10.53 -10.96 4.96
CA HIS A 145 -11.88 -10.54 5.20
C HIS A 145 -12.40 -9.79 3.98
N GLU A 146 -13.62 -10.13 3.55
CA GLU A 146 -14.37 -9.41 2.52
C GLU A 146 -15.65 -8.84 3.11
N GLY A 147 -15.86 -7.54 2.92
CA GLY A 147 -17.10 -6.87 3.33
C GLY A 147 -16.89 -5.75 4.34
N GLN A 148 -17.91 -5.48 5.14
CA GLN A 148 -17.94 -4.36 6.06
C GLN A 148 -17.39 -4.75 7.44
N ALA A 149 -16.92 -3.78 8.22
CA ALA A 149 -16.38 -4.03 9.57
C ALA A 149 -17.35 -4.76 10.51
N ALA A 150 -18.66 -4.56 10.33
CA ALA A 150 -19.70 -5.20 11.15
C ALA A 150 -20.21 -6.54 10.58
N ALA A 151 -19.97 -6.82 9.30
CA ALA A 151 -20.46 -8.01 8.61
C ALA A 151 -19.64 -8.28 7.34
N GLY A 152 -19.22 -9.53 7.17
CA GLY A 152 -18.44 -9.93 6.02
C GLY A 152 -18.10 -11.42 6.06
N HIS A 153 -17.38 -11.84 5.03
CA HIS A 153 -16.94 -13.21 4.84
C HIS A 153 -15.46 -13.35 5.19
N TYR A 154 -15.08 -14.51 5.73
CA TYR A 154 -13.73 -14.77 6.22
C TYR A 154 -13.21 -16.09 5.67
N TRP A 155 -11.98 -16.06 5.17
CA TRP A 155 -11.24 -17.26 4.79
C TRP A 155 -9.78 -17.13 5.19
N ALA A 156 -9.05 -18.24 5.10
CA ALA A 156 -7.64 -18.29 5.42
C ALA A 156 -6.85 -18.93 4.28
N TYR A 157 -5.66 -18.41 4.04
CA TYR A 157 -4.62 -19.10 3.30
C TYR A 157 -3.62 -19.66 4.31
N ILE A 158 -3.24 -20.92 4.14
CA ILE A 158 -2.26 -21.59 4.99
C ILE A 158 -1.24 -22.26 4.08
N TYR A 159 0.03 -22.07 4.41
CA TYR A 159 1.13 -22.72 3.71
C TYR A 159 1.31 -24.14 4.24
N ASP A 160 1.19 -25.11 3.35
CA ASP A 160 1.49 -26.50 3.60
C ASP A 160 2.97 -26.75 3.29
N SER A 161 3.81 -26.71 4.33
CA SER A 161 5.25 -26.90 4.22
C SER A 161 5.64 -28.31 3.74
N MET A 162 4.78 -29.32 3.92
CA MET A 162 5.07 -30.69 3.52
C MET A 162 4.94 -30.88 2.01
N ASN A 163 4.03 -30.13 1.38
CA ASN A 163 3.77 -30.21 -0.06
C ASN A 163 4.17 -28.91 -0.80
N GLU A 164 4.84 -28.00 -0.11
CA GLU A 164 5.33 -26.70 -0.59
C GLU A 164 4.27 -25.87 -1.35
N LYS A 165 3.01 -25.91 -0.88
CA LYS A 165 1.88 -25.30 -1.59
C LYS A 165 0.99 -24.47 -0.68
N TRP A 166 0.31 -23.48 -1.26
CA TRP A 166 -0.71 -22.71 -0.57
C TRP A 166 -2.06 -23.38 -0.66
N LEU A 167 -2.77 -23.42 0.47
CA LEU A 167 -4.13 -23.94 0.58
C LEU A 167 -5.08 -22.82 1.01
N LYS A 168 -6.19 -22.66 0.28
CA LYS A 168 -7.29 -21.75 0.63
C LYS A 168 -8.36 -22.52 1.40
N PHE A 169 -8.59 -22.13 2.64
CA PHE A 169 -9.63 -22.64 3.53
C PHE A 169 -10.79 -21.65 3.54
N ASN A 170 -11.86 -22.02 2.85
CA ASN A 170 -13.06 -21.21 2.68
C ASN A 170 -14.30 -22.00 3.15
N ASP A 171 -14.66 -21.83 4.43
CA ASP A 171 -15.67 -22.63 5.12
C ASP A 171 -15.42 -24.15 5.01
N ILE A 172 -16.27 -24.84 4.24
CA ILE A 172 -16.19 -26.29 4.01
C ILE A 172 -15.25 -26.66 2.86
N ALA A 173 -14.83 -25.68 2.05
CA ALA A 173 -14.00 -25.90 0.88
C ALA A 173 -12.52 -25.67 1.21
N VAL A 174 -11.70 -26.66 0.86
CA VAL A 174 -10.23 -26.55 0.91
C VAL A 174 -9.71 -26.76 -0.50
N THR A 175 -9.03 -25.75 -1.06
CA THR A 175 -8.50 -25.81 -2.43
C THR A 175 -7.02 -25.45 -2.45
N CYS A 176 -6.27 -26.02 -3.41
CA CYS A 176 -4.92 -25.54 -3.70
C CYS A 176 -5.00 -24.20 -4.44
N THR A 177 -4.08 -23.29 -4.14
CA THR A 177 -4.04 -21.94 -4.71
C THR A 177 -2.60 -21.50 -4.96
N SER A 178 -2.43 -20.52 -5.84
CA SER A 178 -1.11 -19.94 -6.15
C SER A 178 -0.79 -18.76 -5.23
N TRP A 179 0.48 -18.38 -5.19
CA TRP A 179 0.91 -17.14 -4.53
C TRP A 179 0.22 -15.91 -5.14
N ASP A 180 0.09 -15.87 -6.46
CA ASP A 180 -0.50 -14.73 -7.17
C ASP A 180 -1.98 -14.54 -6.81
N ASP A 181 -2.74 -15.64 -6.72
CA ASP A 181 -4.15 -15.61 -6.30
C ASP A 181 -4.30 -15.15 -4.84
N LEU A 182 -3.43 -15.66 -3.95
CA LEU A 182 -3.37 -15.24 -2.56
C LEU A 182 -3.10 -13.73 -2.46
N VAL A 183 -2.07 -13.23 -3.14
CA VAL A 183 -1.70 -11.80 -3.13
C VAL A 183 -2.83 -10.93 -3.63
N LYS A 184 -3.49 -11.35 -4.71
CA LYS A 184 -4.59 -10.60 -5.33
C LYS A 184 -5.75 -10.36 -4.36
N GLU A 185 -6.11 -11.35 -3.55
CA GLU A 185 -7.19 -11.21 -2.55
C GLU A 185 -6.71 -10.61 -1.22
N SER A 186 -5.40 -10.65 -0.94
CA SER A 186 -4.85 -10.27 0.37
C SER A 186 -4.34 -8.83 0.45
N VAL A 187 -3.75 -8.30 -0.62
CA VAL A 187 -3.15 -6.94 -0.61
C VAL A 187 -4.22 -5.84 -0.53
N GLY A 188 -5.43 -6.13 -1.00
CA GLY A 188 -6.52 -5.15 -1.11
C GLY A 188 -6.63 -4.53 -2.51
N GLY A 189 -7.80 -3.95 -2.79
CA GLY A 189 -8.12 -3.38 -4.10
C GLY A 189 -8.83 -4.34 -5.06
N TYR A 190 -8.98 -5.62 -4.67
CA TYR A 190 -9.76 -6.62 -5.40
C TYR A 190 -10.94 -7.09 -4.54
N HIS A 191 -12.16 -7.06 -5.09
CA HIS A 191 -13.40 -7.57 -4.47
C HIS A 191 -13.67 -7.16 -3.01
N ASN A 192 -13.37 -5.92 -2.59
CA ASN A 192 -13.54 -5.48 -1.19
C ASN A 192 -12.93 -6.44 -0.14
N ALA A 193 -11.97 -7.26 -0.56
CA ALA A 193 -11.27 -8.22 0.26
C ALA A 193 -9.89 -7.68 0.61
N SER A 194 -9.46 -7.88 1.85
CA SER A 194 -8.09 -7.62 2.26
C SER A 194 -7.68 -8.50 3.43
N ALA A 195 -6.38 -8.77 3.51
CA ALA A 195 -5.81 -9.41 4.68
C ALA A 195 -5.97 -8.51 5.89
N TYR A 196 -6.49 -9.08 6.99
CA TYR A 196 -6.56 -8.40 8.27
C TYR A 196 -5.58 -8.99 9.29
N CYS A 197 -5.01 -10.17 9.01
CA CYS A 197 -4.00 -10.78 9.86
C CYS A 197 -2.99 -11.60 9.03
N LEU A 198 -1.71 -11.38 9.29
CA LEU A 198 -0.59 -12.13 8.73
C LEU A 198 0.11 -12.89 9.86
N MET A 199 0.32 -14.18 9.68
CA MET A 199 1.01 -15.04 10.64
C MET A 199 2.31 -15.53 10.04
N TYR A 200 3.41 -15.23 10.71
CA TYR A 200 4.76 -15.62 10.34
C TYR A 200 5.33 -16.59 11.36
N VAL A 201 6.12 -17.55 10.88
CA VAL A 201 6.85 -18.52 11.71
C VAL A 201 8.34 -18.34 11.45
N GLN A 202 9.14 -18.31 12.51
CA GLN A 202 10.59 -18.21 12.39
C GLN A 202 11.14 -19.46 11.68
N GLN A 203 11.97 -19.26 10.63
CA GLN A 203 12.39 -20.34 9.74
C GLN A 203 13.23 -21.41 10.45
N SER A 204 14.01 -21.02 11.48
CA SER A 204 14.78 -21.95 12.31
C SER A 204 13.93 -22.97 13.06
N ASN A 205 12.63 -22.70 13.22
CA ASN A 205 11.69 -23.55 13.98
C ASN A 205 10.77 -24.35 13.06
N MET A 206 10.93 -24.22 11.74
CA MET A 206 10.35 -25.15 10.77
C MET A 206 11.24 -26.40 10.68
N GLU A 207 11.23 -27.21 11.75
CA GLU A 207 11.84 -28.54 11.68
C GLU A 207 11.08 -29.38 10.64
N PRO A 208 11.78 -30.12 9.74
CA PRO A 208 11.12 -31.10 8.91
C PRO A 208 10.48 -32.12 9.84
N CYS A 209 9.16 -32.28 9.74
CA CYS A 209 8.41 -33.21 10.57
C CYS A 209 8.96 -34.63 10.32
N LYS A 210 9.85 -35.11 11.20
CA LYS A 210 10.32 -36.49 11.18
C LYS A 210 9.15 -37.34 11.64
N LEU A 211 8.46 -37.95 10.68
CA LEU A 211 7.54 -39.06 10.96
C LEU A 211 8.34 -40.15 11.69
N SER A 212 8.06 -40.32 12.98
CA SER A 212 8.39 -41.51 13.78
C SER A 212 7.13 -42.31 14.03
#